data_AF-A0A1G2LDE6-F1
#
_entry.id   AF-A0A1G2LDE6-F1
#
_cell.length_a   1.000
_cell.length_b   1.000
_cell.length_c   1.000
_cell.angle_alpha   90.00
_cell.angle_beta   90.00
_cell.angle_gamma   90.00
#
_symmetry.space_group_name_H-M   'P 1'
#
loop_
_entity.id
_entity.type
_entity.pdbx_description
1 polymer ?
#
loop_
_entity_poly.entity_id
_entity_poly.type
_entity_poly.pdbx_seq_one_letter_code
_entity_poly.pdbx_strand_id
1 'polypeptide(L)'
;MEEKLGKLKKIGNWISAILLGNTRELIARIDERTNHILEDLKDIKPKVDDMYPKVDILWKDKVAPAHSPRRLNDYGITILNSSGIKEVIEEKKSVLLNLVKAENVKNAYDAEQTVLSVAKKLPEHCPDVIDRLKAGAFKTGANVDTVLLVGGIYLRDLIFPDLGFSVEEIDKHKTAP
;
A
#
# COMPACT_ATOMS: atom_id res chain seq x y z
N MET A 1 -70.99 26.89 21.06
CA MET A 1 -69.54 26.70 21.30
C MET A 1 -69.05 25.35 20.81
N GLU A 2 -69.78 24.25 21.04
CA GLU A 2 -69.39 22.89 20.63
C GLU A 2 -69.20 22.68 19.11
N GLU A 3 -70.00 23.34 18.27
CA GLU A 3 -69.89 23.18 16.80
C GLU A 3 -68.57 23.75 16.23
N LYS A 4 -68.06 24.84 16.81
CA LYS A 4 -66.76 25.43 16.43
C LYS A 4 -65.59 24.53 16.86
N LEU A 5 -65.69 23.90 18.03
CA LEU A 5 -64.72 22.92 18.54
C LEU A 5 -64.66 21.66 17.67
N GLY A 6 -65.80 21.16 17.19
CA GLY A 6 -65.87 20.03 16.27
C GLY A 6 -65.21 20.30 14.91
N LYS A 7 -65.39 21.51 14.37
CA LYS A 7 -64.74 21.95 13.11
C LYS A 7 -63.21 22.08 13.25
N LEU A 8 -62.73 22.65 14.36
CA LEU A 8 -61.29 22.76 14.64
C LEU A 8 -60.61 21.39 14.80
N LYS A 9 -61.27 20.42 15.46
CA LYS A 9 -60.75 19.06 15.62
C LYS A 9 -60.62 18.33 14.28
N LYS A 10 -61.57 18.52 13.35
CA LYS A 10 -61.50 17.95 11.99
C LYS A 10 -60.34 18.53 11.17
N ILE A 11 -60.11 19.84 11.26
CA ILE A 11 -59.00 20.52 10.58
C ILE A 11 -57.65 20.02 11.12
N GLY A 12 -57.51 19.91 12.44
CA GLY A 12 -56.29 19.38 13.08
C GLY A 12 -55.97 17.94 12.65
N ASN A 13 -56.99 17.08 12.60
CA ASN A 13 -56.81 15.70 12.13
C ASN A 13 -56.40 15.63 10.65
N TRP A 14 -56.95 16.49 9.79
CA TRP A 14 -56.60 16.54 8.37
C TRP A 14 -55.18 17.03 8.13
N ILE A 15 -54.75 18.09 8.85
CA ILE A 15 -53.38 18.61 8.79
C ILE A 15 -52.37 17.56 9.27
N SER A 16 -52.68 16.85 10.36
CA SER A 16 -51.83 15.76 10.89
C SER A 16 -51.69 14.61 9.89
N ALA A 17 -52.78 14.20 9.24
CA ALA A 17 -52.75 13.16 8.22
C ALA A 17 -51.86 13.54 7.01
N ILE A 18 -51.90 14.80 6.56
CA ILE A 18 -51.06 15.30 5.47
C ILE A 18 -49.59 15.35 5.88
N LEU A 19 -49.28 15.89 7.07
CA LEU A 19 -47.91 15.94 7.59
C LEU A 19 -47.31 14.54 7.74
N LEU A 20 -48.07 13.59 8.27
CA LEU A 20 -47.62 12.20 8.40
C LEU A 20 -47.45 11.51 7.04
N GLY A 21 -48.32 11.78 6.08
CA GLY A 21 -48.19 11.30 4.70
C GLY A 21 -46.91 11.79 4.03
N ASN A 22 -46.67 13.10 4.06
CA ASN A 22 -45.46 13.71 3.48
C ASN A 22 -44.17 13.21 4.17
N THR A 23 -44.22 13.01 5.49
CA THR A 23 -43.07 12.50 6.25
C THR A 23 -42.75 11.05 5.86
N ARG A 24 -43.77 10.20 5.68
CA ARG A 24 -43.57 8.81 5.21
C ARG A 24 -42.99 8.76 3.80
N GLU A 25 -43.45 9.62 2.90
CA GLU A 25 -42.93 9.69 1.52
C GLU A 25 -41.48 10.18 1.48
N LEU A 26 -41.12 11.13 2.36
CA LEU A 26 -39.74 11.58 2.51
C LEU A 26 -38.83 10.46 3.03
N ILE A 27 -39.27 9.72 4.06
CA ILE A 27 -38.53 8.58 4.62
C ILE A 27 -38.33 7.50 3.55
N ALA A 28 -39.37 7.15 2.79
CA ALA A 28 -39.27 6.17 1.71
C ALA A 28 -38.25 6.56 0.64
N ARG A 29 -38.22 7.84 0.24
CA ARG A 29 -37.22 8.36 -0.71
C ARG A 29 -35.80 8.35 -0.16
N ILE A 30 -35.63 8.59 1.14
CA ILE A 30 -34.32 8.52 1.80
C ILE A 30 -33.84 7.08 1.85
N ASP A 31 -34.71 6.11 2.18
CA ASP A 31 -34.37 4.69 2.17
C ASP A 31 -33.97 4.22 0.77
N GLU A 32 -34.72 4.60 -0.26
CA GLU A 32 -34.41 4.24 -1.65
C GLU A 32 -33.04 4.79 -2.08
N ARG A 33 -32.74 6.06 -1.79
CA ARG A 33 -31.42 6.65 -2.06
C ARG A 33 -30.32 5.96 -1.27
N THR A 34 -30.57 5.61 -0.02
CA THR A 34 -29.59 4.94 0.84
C THR A 34 -29.28 3.55 0.30
N ASN A 35 -30.29 2.82 -0.17
CA ASN A 35 -30.13 1.51 -0.79
C ASN A 35 -29.31 1.59 -2.09
N HIS A 36 -29.58 2.58 -2.95
CA HIS A 36 -28.77 2.79 -4.15
C HIS A 36 -27.31 3.13 -3.83
N ILE A 37 -27.06 3.98 -2.83
CA ILE A 37 -25.68 4.27 -2.38
C ILE A 37 -24.99 3.00 -1.87
N LEU A 38 -25.71 2.14 -1.14
CA LEU A 38 -25.16 0.87 -0.66
C LEU A 38 -24.82 -0.09 -1.80
N GLU A 39 -25.62 -0.10 -2.87
CA GLU A 39 -25.33 -0.88 -4.08
C GLU A 39 -24.10 -0.33 -4.81
N ASP A 40 -24.02 0.98 -5.04
CA ASP A 40 -22.87 1.63 -5.69
C ASP A 40 -21.57 1.36 -4.91
N LEU A 41 -21.61 1.38 -3.57
CA LEU A 41 -20.47 1.07 -2.72
C LEU A 41 -20.01 -0.39 -2.82
N LYS A 42 -20.95 -1.34 -3.02
CA LYS A 42 -20.60 -2.75 -3.25
C LYS A 42 -19.84 -2.94 -4.56
N ASP A 43 -20.12 -2.12 -5.58
CA ASP A 43 -19.46 -2.18 -6.88
C ASP A 43 -18.12 -1.44 -6.92
N ILE A 44 -17.93 -0.43 -6.06
CA ILE A 44 -16.67 0.32 -5.95
C ILE A 44 -15.60 -0.50 -5.23
N LYS A 45 -15.97 -1.19 -4.15
CA LYS A 45 -15.03 -1.99 -3.34
C LYS A 45 -14.14 -2.93 -4.17
N PRO A 46 -14.67 -3.82 -5.03
CA PRO A 46 -13.84 -4.74 -5.80
C PRO A 46 -12.92 -4.02 -6.80
N LYS A 47 -13.34 -2.87 -7.35
CA LYS A 47 -12.50 -2.06 -8.25
C LYS A 47 -11.31 -1.45 -7.51
N VAL A 48 -11.55 -0.98 -6.28
CA VAL A 48 -10.47 -0.47 -5.41
C VAL A 48 -9.52 -1.59 -5.00
N ASP A 49 -10.05 -2.76 -4.65
CA ASP A 49 -9.25 -3.95 -4.32
C ASP A 49 -8.35 -4.39 -5.49
N ASP A 50 -8.84 -4.34 -6.73
CA ASP A 50 -8.06 -4.65 -7.95
C ASP A 50 -7.02 -3.57 -8.31
N MET A 51 -7.24 -2.31 -7.89
CA MET A 51 -6.30 -1.21 -8.14
C MET A 51 -5.05 -1.28 -7.27
N TYR A 52 -5.15 -1.73 -6.01
CA TYR A 52 -4.01 -1.80 -5.08
C TYR A 52 -2.77 -2.51 -5.66
N PRO A 53 -2.85 -3.74 -6.19
CA PRO A 53 -1.68 -4.43 -6.74
C PRO A 53 -1.11 -3.73 -7.98
N LYS A 54 -1.96 -3.10 -8.82
CA LYS A 54 -1.51 -2.35 -10.00
C LYS A 54 -0.75 -1.09 -9.60
N VAL A 55 -1.24 -0.36 -8.61
CA VAL A 55 -0.52 0.80 -8.04
C VAL A 55 0.78 0.36 -7.40
N ASP A 56 0.80 -0.79 -6.70
CA ASP A 56 2.00 -1.34 -6.08
C ASP A 56 3.14 -1.64 -7.09
N ILE A 57 2.80 -2.13 -8.27
CA ILE A 57 3.76 -2.36 -9.35
C ILE A 57 4.26 -1.04 -9.95
N LEU A 58 3.34 -0.10 -10.21
CA LEU A 58 3.66 1.18 -10.87
C LEU A 58 4.62 2.05 -10.06
N TRP A 59 4.53 2.06 -8.72
CA TRP A 59 5.46 2.86 -7.92
C TRP A 59 6.87 2.23 -7.87
N LYS A 60 6.97 0.89 -7.84
CA LYS A 60 8.27 0.18 -7.89
C LYS A 60 8.99 0.43 -9.21
N ASP A 61 8.25 0.43 -10.32
CA ASP A 61 8.80 0.66 -11.66
C ASP A 61 9.40 2.06 -11.84
N LYS A 62 9.01 3.04 -11.01
CA LYS A 62 9.63 4.38 -11.03
C LYS A 62 11.11 4.35 -10.66
N VAL A 63 11.54 3.44 -9.79
CA VAL A 63 12.93 3.35 -9.31
C VAL A 63 13.65 2.11 -9.84
N ALA A 64 12.91 1.06 -10.20
CA ALA A 64 13.46 -0.18 -10.72
C ALA A 64 12.45 -0.88 -11.65
N PRO A 65 12.65 -0.84 -12.99
CA PRO A 65 11.73 -1.43 -13.96
C PRO A 65 11.42 -2.91 -13.70
N ALA A 66 10.23 -3.37 -14.13
CA ALA A 66 9.72 -4.73 -13.94
C ALA A 66 10.44 -5.82 -14.78
N HIS A 67 11.75 -5.94 -14.66
CA HIS A 67 12.54 -7.09 -15.12
C HIS A 67 13.28 -7.65 -13.90
N SER A 68 13.06 -8.92 -13.55
CA SER A 68 13.82 -9.58 -12.49
C SER A 68 15.14 -10.09 -13.10
N PRO A 69 16.29 -9.87 -12.45
CA PRO A 69 16.42 -9.13 -11.19
C PRO A 69 16.20 -7.63 -11.38
N ARG A 70 15.39 -7.02 -10.50
CA ARG A 70 15.10 -5.58 -10.60
C ARG A 70 16.37 -4.78 -10.42
N ARG A 71 16.74 -3.94 -11.38
CA ARG A 71 17.90 -3.04 -11.28
C ARG A 71 17.44 -1.61 -11.08
N LEU A 72 18.16 -0.86 -10.25
CA LEU A 72 17.89 0.57 -10.06
C LEU A 72 18.12 1.31 -11.39
N ASN A 73 17.21 2.22 -11.72
CA ASN A 73 17.42 3.21 -12.79
C ASN A 73 18.14 4.46 -12.23
N ASP A 74 18.39 5.45 -13.08
CA ASP A 74 19.09 6.69 -12.68
C ASP A 74 18.41 7.42 -11.50
N TYR A 75 17.08 7.38 -11.46
CA TYR A 75 16.31 7.95 -10.36
C TYR A 75 16.50 7.15 -9.06
N GLY A 76 16.45 5.81 -9.13
CA GLY A 76 16.74 4.92 -8.00
C GLY A 76 18.17 5.08 -7.48
N ILE A 77 19.15 5.24 -8.36
CA ILE A 77 20.56 5.51 -8.01
C ILE A 77 20.69 6.88 -7.31
N THR A 78 19.96 7.89 -7.78
CA THR A 78 19.93 9.21 -7.14
C THR A 78 19.41 9.12 -5.70
N ILE A 79 18.34 8.35 -5.47
CA ILE A 79 17.80 8.11 -4.13
C ILE A 79 18.82 7.36 -3.27
N LEU A 80 19.44 6.29 -3.79
CA LEU A 80 20.43 5.49 -3.09
C LEU A 80 21.56 6.37 -2.53
N ASN A 81 22.11 7.24 -3.37
CA ASN A 81 23.25 8.10 -3.01
C ASN A 81 22.87 9.31 -2.14
N SER A 82 21.61 9.76 -2.21
CA SER A 82 21.21 11.02 -1.57
C SER A 82 20.48 10.83 -0.24
N SER A 83 19.79 9.69 -0.05
CA SER A 83 18.94 9.44 1.12
C SER A 83 19.70 8.97 2.36
N GLY A 84 20.93 8.50 2.23
CA GLY A 84 21.68 7.90 3.33
C GLY A 84 21.35 6.41 3.58
N ILE A 85 20.51 5.80 2.74
CA ILE A 85 20.12 4.38 2.87
C ILE A 85 21.29 3.44 2.58
N LYS A 86 22.17 3.81 1.65
CA LYS A 86 23.34 3.01 1.29
C LYS A 86 24.21 2.75 2.52
N GLU A 87 24.51 3.79 3.27
CA GLU A 87 25.31 3.75 4.48
C GLU A 87 24.62 2.95 5.59
N VAL A 88 23.29 3.09 5.73
CA VAL A 88 22.51 2.28 6.68
C VAL A 88 22.61 0.79 6.33
N ILE A 89 22.47 0.44 5.05
CA ILE A 89 22.55 -0.95 4.60
C ILE A 89 23.95 -1.52 4.81
N GLU A 90 25.00 -0.75 4.51
CA GLU A 90 26.39 -1.19 4.75
C GLU A 90 26.67 -1.38 6.25
N GLU A 91 26.24 -0.43 7.09
CA GLU A 91 26.39 -0.49 8.55
C GLU A 91 25.67 -1.71 9.14
N LYS A 92 24.44 -2.00 8.68
CA LYS A 92 23.63 -3.11 9.18
C LYS A 92 23.81 -4.41 8.38
N LYS A 93 24.74 -4.47 7.41
CA LYS A 93 24.92 -5.59 6.47
C LYS A 93 24.93 -6.94 7.17
N SER A 94 25.75 -7.08 8.22
CA SER A 94 25.90 -8.36 8.93
C SER A 94 24.61 -8.82 9.58
N VAL A 95 23.82 -7.91 10.17
CA VAL A 95 22.54 -8.24 10.80
C VAL A 95 21.54 -8.70 9.73
N LEU A 96 21.45 -7.94 8.64
CA LEU A 96 20.52 -8.20 7.56
C LEU A 96 20.85 -9.52 6.82
N LEU A 97 22.14 -9.80 6.58
CA LEU A 97 22.59 -11.06 6.01
C LEU A 97 22.18 -12.25 6.88
N ASN A 98 22.35 -12.14 8.19
CA ASN A 98 21.98 -13.22 9.11
C ASN A 98 20.47 -13.48 9.11
N LEU A 99 19.65 -12.42 9.05
CA LEU A 99 18.19 -12.54 8.91
C LEU A 99 17.82 -13.27 7.62
N VAL A 100 18.45 -12.92 6.49
CA VAL A 100 18.19 -13.59 5.20
C VAL A 100 18.62 -15.06 5.23
N LYS A 101 19.77 -15.38 5.85
CA LYS A 101 20.24 -16.77 5.99
C LYS A 101 19.31 -17.60 6.88
N ALA A 102 18.69 -17.00 7.90
CA ALA A 102 17.77 -17.70 8.80
C ALA A 102 16.50 -18.21 8.08
N GLU A 103 16.10 -17.56 6.98
CA GLU A 103 14.94 -17.93 6.17
C GLU A 103 15.21 -19.11 5.20
N ASN A 104 16.43 -19.65 5.18
CA ASN A 104 16.81 -20.86 4.42
C ASN A 104 16.39 -20.82 2.94
N VAL A 105 16.81 -19.76 2.24
CA VAL A 105 16.51 -19.52 0.83
C VAL A 105 17.12 -20.60 -0.07
N LYS A 106 16.33 -21.12 -1.02
CA LYS A 106 16.70 -22.30 -1.83
C LYS A 106 17.19 -21.97 -3.24
N ASN A 107 16.75 -20.85 -3.78
CA ASN A 107 17.09 -20.39 -5.12
C ASN A 107 17.18 -18.86 -5.14
N ALA A 108 17.69 -18.33 -6.24
CA ALA A 108 17.96 -16.90 -6.38
C ALA A 108 16.69 -16.03 -6.37
N TYR A 109 15.54 -16.55 -6.83
CA TYR A 109 14.26 -15.84 -6.78
C TYR A 109 13.75 -15.73 -5.34
N ASP A 110 13.78 -16.84 -4.59
CA ASP A 110 13.43 -16.85 -3.16
C ASP A 110 14.35 -15.91 -2.38
N ALA A 111 15.65 -15.93 -2.70
CA ALA A 111 16.61 -15.00 -2.12
C ALA A 111 16.25 -13.54 -2.41
N GLU A 112 15.89 -13.17 -3.65
CA GLU A 112 15.45 -11.81 -3.98
C GLU A 112 14.22 -11.40 -3.14
N GLN A 113 13.19 -12.24 -3.08
CA GLN A 113 11.98 -11.95 -2.31
C GLN A 113 12.27 -11.78 -0.81
N THR A 114 13.09 -12.68 -0.25
CA THR A 114 13.49 -12.63 1.16
C THR A 114 14.29 -11.38 1.47
N VAL A 115 15.26 -11.02 0.63
CA VAL A 115 16.06 -9.81 0.82
C VAL A 115 15.21 -8.55 0.81
N LEU A 116 14.30 -8.43 -0.16
CA LEU A 116 13.39 -7.28 -0.24
C LEU A 116 12.44 -7.22 0.97
N SER A 117 11.97 -8.36 1.46
CA SER A 117 11.14 -8.45 2.66
C SER A 117 11.90 -8.00 3.92
N VAL A 118 13.13 -8.50 4.12
CA VAL A 118 13.99 -8.10 5.24
C VAL A 118 14.32 -6.61 5.19
N ALA A 119 14.64 -6.08 4.01
CA ALA A 119 14.89 -4.64 3.84
C ALA A 119 13.63 -3.80 4.13
N LYS A 120 12.44 -4.23 3.70
CA LYS A 120 11.19 -3.54 4.01
C LYS A 120 10.92 -3.48 5.52
N LYS A 121 11.32 -4.51 6.26
CA LYS A 121 11.18 -4.58 7.73
C LYS A 121 12.41 -4.05 8.48
N LEU A 122 13.32 -3.36 7.80
CA LEU A 122 14.49 -2.76 8.42
C LEU A 122 14.16 -1.91 9.67
N PRO A 123 13.10 -1.07 9.68
CA PRO A 123 12.67 -0.35 10.89
C PRO A 123 12.32 -1.24 12.10
N GLU A 124 11.83 -2.45 11.86
CA GLU A 124 11.48 -3.41 12.92
C GLU A 124 12.73 -4.11 13.46
N HIS A 125 13.67 -4.45 12.56
CA HIS A 125 14.91 -5.13 12.91
C HIS A 125 15.99 -4.20 13.49
N CYS A 126 15.99 -2.93 13.08
CA CYS A 126 16.95 -1.91 13.49
C CYS A 126 16.22 -0.58 13.78
N PRO A 127 15.53 -0.45 14.93
CA PRO A 127 14.73 0.74 15.23
C PRO A 127 15.52 2.05 15.29
N ASP A 128 16.83 1.98 15.54
CA ASP A 128 17.74 3.13 15.59
C ASP A 128 17.88 3.88 14.26
N VAL A 129 17.53 3.24 13.14
CA VAL A 129 17.68 3.83 11.81
C VAL A 129 16.43 4.59 11.33
N ILE A 130 15.32 4.53 12.06
CA ILE A 130 14.01 5.09 11.65
C ILE A 130 14.09 6.57 11.30
N ASP A 131 14.74 7.37 12.15
CA ASP A 131 14.84 8.81 11.91
C ASP A 131 15.72 9.14 10.71
N ARG A 132 16.79 8.35 10.49
CA ARG A 132 17.64 8.47 9.29
C ARG A 132 16.86 8.15 8.02
N LEU A 133 16.03 7.10 8.04
CA LEU A 133 15.17 6.73 6.91
C LEU A 133 14.16 7.84 6.58
N LYS A 134 13.50 8.41 7.61
CA LYS A 134 12.55 9.52 7.43
C LYS A 134 13.24 10.76 6.89
N ALA A 135 14.41 11.13 7.43
CA ALA A 135 15.19 12.25 6.95
C ALA A 135 15.66 12.06 5.50
N GLY A 136 16.10 10.84 5.15
CA GLY A 136 16.49 10.46 3.79
C GLY A 136 15.34 10.56 2.80
N ALA A 137 14.16 10.06 3.19
CA ALA A 137 12.93 10.16 2.40
C ALA A 137 12.55 11.63 2.16
N PHE A 138 12.53 12.44 3.22
CA PHE A 138 12.26 13.88 3.11
C PHE A 138 13.25 14.59 2.17
N LYS A 139 14.56 14.33 2.33
CA LYS A 139 15.62 14.95 1.52
C LYS A 139 15.50 14.64 0.03
N THR A 140 15.05 13.44 -0.31
CA THR A 140 14.94 12.99 -1.71
C THR A 140 13.56 13.26 -2.31
N GLY A 141 12.60 13.76 -1.53
CA GLY A 141 11.21 13.91 -1.95
C GLY A 141 10.49 12.58 -2.18
N ALA A 142 11.07 11.47 -1.71
CA ALA A 142 10.51 10.14 -1.82
C ALA A 142 9.77 9.74 -0.52
N ASN A 143 8.93 8.70 -0.58
CA ASN A 143 8.40 8.10 0.63
C ASN A 143 9.39 7.08 1.22
N VAL A 144 9.20 6.72 2.49
CA VAL A 144 10.10 5.78 3.20
C VAL A 144 10.12 4.41 2.52
N ASP A 145 8.98 3.93 2.02
CA ASP A 145 8.90 2.65 1.30
C ASP A 145 9.77 2.61 0.04
N THR A 146 9.87 3.72 -0.69
CA THR A 146 10.74 3.87 -1.86
C THR A 146 12.21 3.81 -1.45
N VAL A 147 12.58 4.49 -0.36
CA VAL A 147 13.94 4.45 0.17
C VAL A 147 14.30 3.03 0.61
N LEU A 148 13.40 2.34 1.30
CA LEU A 148 13.59 0.95 1.73
C LEU A 148 13.70 -0.02 0.55
N LEU A 149 12.89 0.16 -0.50
CA LEU A 149 12.99 -0.64 -1.73
C LEU A 149 14.36 -0.45 -2.40
N VAL A 150 14.80 0.80 -2.54
CA VAL A 150 16.10 1.13 -3.11
C VAL A 150 17.23 0.50 -2.28
N GLY A 151 17.14 0.60 -0.95
CA GLY A 151 18.05 -0.06 -0.02
C GLY A 151 18.03 -1.59 -0.14
N GLY A 152 16.86 -2.19 -0.34
CA GLY A 152 16.70 -3.63 -0.52
C GLY A 152 17.31 -4.16 -1.82
N ILE A 153 17.16 -3.44 -2.93
CA ILE A 153 17.81 -3.79 -4.19
C ILE A 153 19.33 -3.68 -4.05
N TYR A 154 19.81 -2.62 -3.40
CA TYR A 154 21.25 -2.49 -3.11
C TYR A 154 21.76 -3.60 -2.19
N LEU A 155 21.03 -3.92 -1.11
CA LEU A 155 21.36 -5.01 -0.20
C LEU A 155 21.47 -6.35 -0.95
N ARG A 156 20.51 -6.64 -1.83
CA ARG A 156 20.51 -7.85 -2.67
C ARG A 156 21.82 -7.98 -3.42
N ASP A 157 22.19 -6.94 -4.18
CA ASP A 157 23.41 -6.96 -4.98
C ASP A 157 24.66 -7.10 -4.10
N LEU A 158 24.63 -6.55 -2.88
CA LEU A 158 25.72 -6.61 -1.92
C LEU A 158 25.92 -7.98 -1.25
N ILE A 159 24.85 -8.76 -1.03
CA ILE A 159 24.91 -10.02 -0.26
C ILE A 159 24.66 -11.28 -1.08
N PHE A 160 24.21 -11.17 -2.33
CA PHE A 160 24.02 -12.32 -3.21
C PHE A 160 25.26 -13.22 -3.34
N PRO A 161 26.48 -12.66 -3.51
CA PRO A 161 27.70 -13.46 -3.50
C PRO A 161 27.91 -14.22 -2.17
N ASP A 162 27.55 -13.61 -1.04
CA ASP A 162 27.66 -14.22 0.30
C ASP A 162 26.63 -15.34 0.55
N LEU A 163 25.58 -15.40 -0.28
CA LEU A 163 24.55 -16.45 -0.31
C LEU A 163 24.84 -17.54 -1.36
N GLY A 164 25.90 -17.38 -2.16
CA GLY A 164 26.24 -18.30 -3.23
C GLY A 164 25.38 -18.15 -4.50
N PHE A 165 24.72 -16.99 -4.68
CA PHE A 165 23.96 -16.68 -5.88
C PHE A 165 24.69 -15.63 -6.72
N SER A 166 24.69 -15.80 -8.04
CA SER A 166 25.09 -14.74 -8.97
C SER A 166 23.86 -13.95 -9.43
N VAL A 167 23.97 -12.62 -9.50
CA VAL A 167 22.90 -11.74 -9.99
C VAL A 167 22.59 -12.05 -11.47
N GLU A 168 23.58 -12.54 -12.22
CA GLU A 168 23.47 -12.94 -13.62
C GLU A 168 22.74 -14.28 -13.82
N GLU A 169 22.66 -15.15 -12.81
CA GLU A 169 21.95 -16.43 -12.89
C GLU A 169 20.43 -16.31 -12.75
N ILE A 170 19.93 -15.21 -12.16
CA ILE A 170 18.49 -14.94 -11.98
C ILE A 170 17.75 -14.89 -13.34
N ASP A 171 18.41 -14.43 -14.40
CA ASP A 171 17.80 -14.25 -15.72
C ASP A 171 17.56 -15.59 -16.45
N LYS A 172 18.29 -16.66 -16.09
CA LYS A 172 18.22 -17.96 -16.78
C LYS A 172 16.99 -18.80 -16.42
N HIS A 173 16.35 -18.53 -15.28
CA HIS A 173 15.21 -19.34 -14.81
C HIS A 173 13.85 -18.87 -15.34
N LYS A 174 13.79 -17.80 -16.15
CA LYS A 174 12.55 -17.30 -16.75
C LYS A 174 12.16 -17.99 -18.06
N THR A 175 13.05 -18.81 -18.63
CA THR A 175 12.83 -19.56 -19.87
C THR A 175 12.90 -21.07 -19.61
N ALA A 176 11.91 -21.60 -18.90
CA ALA A 176 11.50 -22.99 -19.11
C ALA A 176 10.17 -22.93 -19.89
N PRO A 177 10.06 -23.57 -21.07
CA PRO A 177 8.84 -23.58 -21.88
C PRO A 177 7.67 -24.29 -21.18
#